data_AF-A0A968K7I6-F1
#
_entry.id   AF-A0A968K7I6-F1
#
_cell.length_a   1.000
_cell.length_b   1.000
_cell.length_c   1.000
_cell.angle_alpha   90.00
_cell.angle_beta   90.00
_cell.angle_gamma   90.00
#
_symmetry.space_group_name_H-M   'P 1'
#
loop_
_entity.id
_entity.type
_entity.pdbx_description
1 polymer ?
#
loop_
_entity_poly.entity_id
_entity_poly.type
_entity_poly.pdbx_seq_one_letter_code
_entity_poly.pdbx_strand_id
1 'polypeptide(L)'
;NIIIRNLLFRNSVDDAINVQESAHHIWIDHCDLTNAYDGLIDIKRGSEYITVSWNKFYNHQKTCLLGHSDNNAAQDSTHLLVTYHHNWFNGTNSRHPRVRFSGLTHVYNNYYYFNSYGIASTMNAEVLV
;
A
#
# COMPACT_ATOMS: atom_id res chain seq x y z
N ASN A 1 -14.28 6.10 6.52
CA ASN A 1 -15.45 5.24 6.22
C ASN A 1 -15.70 5.24 4.71
N ILE A 2 -14.82 4.60 3.95
CA ILE A 2 -14.89 4.50 2.48
C ILE A 2 -14.59 3.05 2.09
N ILE A 3 -15.32 2.52 1.13
CA ILE A 3 -15.06 1.20 0.54
C ILE A 3 -14.82 1.40 -0.96
N ILE A 4 -13.67 0.91 -1.44
CA ILE A 4 -13.32 0.86 -2.86
C ILE A 4 -13.25 -0.62 -3.23
N ARG A 5 -14.20 -1.09 -4.04
CA ARG A 5 -14.28 -2.52 -4.34
C ARG A 5 -14.74 -2.84 -5.75
N ASN A 6 -14.17 -3.91 -6.33
CA ASN A 6 -14.58 -4.47 -7.61
C ASN A 6 -14.47 -3.47 -8.78
N LEU A 7 -13.31 -2.81 -8.86
CA LEU A 7 -12.99 -1.81 -9.87
C LEU A 7 -11.63 -2.10 -10.50
N LEU A 8 -11.47 -1.67 -11.75
CA LEU A 8 -10.20 -1.64 -12.46
C LEU A 8 -9.63 -0.22 -12.46
N PHE A 9 -8.44 -0.05 -11.90
CA PHE A 9 -7.65 1.17 -11.97
C PHE A 9 -6.50 0.97 -12.96
N ARG A 10 -6.48 1.77 -14.03
CA ARG A 10 -5.42 1.71 -15.06
C ARG A 10 -5.11 3.08 -15.64
N ASN A 11 -3.87 3.28 -16.06
CA ASN A 11 -3.42 4.47 -16.80
C ASN A 11 -3.68 5.78 -16.03
N SER A 12 -3.55 5.75 -14.71
CA SER A 12 -3.58 6.98 -13.91
C SER A 12 -2.41 7.87 -14.30
N VAL A 13 -2.64 9.19 -14.31
CA VAL A 13 -1.60 10.20 -14.58
C VAL A 13 -0.70 10.45 -13.36
N ASP A 14 -1.02 9.84 -12.24
CA ASP A 14 -0.27 9.86 -10.97
C ASP A 14 -0.41 8.46 -10.31
N ASP A 15 -0.54 8.38 -8.98
CA ASP A 15 -0.95 7.17 -8.27
C ASP A 15 -2.34 6.67 -8.72
N ALA A 16 -2.61 5.36 -8.66
CA ALA A 16 -3.96 4.84 -8.92
C ALA A 16 -4.95 5.15 -7.77
N ILE A 17 -4.51 4.98 -6.52
CA ILE A 17 -5.27 5.33 -5.31
C ILE A 17 -4.31 6.03 -4.33
N ASN A 18 -4.70 7.22 -3.88
CA ASN A 18 -3.94 7.99 -2.90
C ASN A 18 -4.79 8.26 -1.65
N VAL A 19 -4.39 7.68 -0.52
CA VAL A 19 -5.01 7.86 0.80
C VAL A 19 -4.10 8.73 1.64
N GLN A 20 -4.54 9.95 1.92
CA GLN A 20 -3.71 10.97 2.55
C GLN A 20 -4.55 11.94 3.40
N GLU A 21 -3.85 12.85 4.09
CA GLU A 21 -4.43 13.90 4.92
C GLU A 21 -5.31 13.35 6.05
N SER A 22 -4.72 12.46 6.86
CA SER A 22 -5.37 11.82 8.02
C SER A 22 -6.64 11.03 7.69
N ALA A 23 -6.79 10.62 6.43
CA ALA A 23 -7.91 9.78 6.02
C ALA A 23 -7.88 8.43 6.76
N HIS A 24 -9.05 7.98 7.24
CA HIS A 24 -9.11 6.77 8.05
C HIS A 24 -10.35 5.90 7.78
N HIS A 25 -10.24 4.63 8.19
CA HIS A 25 -11.28 3.62 8.04
C HIS A 25 -11.66 3.41 6.56
N ILE A 26 -10.73 2.86 5.81
CA ILE A 26 -10.88 2.61 4.37
C ILE A 26 -10.60 1.15 4.07
N TRP A 27 -11.41 0.55 3.20
CA TRP A 27 -11.24 -0.81 2.72
C TRP A 27 -11.08 -0.81 1.20
N ILE A 28 -9.93 -1.27 0.72
CA ILE A 28 -9.62 -1.42 -0.70
C ILE A 28 -9.59 -2.91 -1.01
N ASP A 29 -10.58 -3.39 -1.75
CA ASP A 29 -10.90 -4.81 -1.86
C ASP A 29 -11.22 -5.26 -3.28
N HIS A 30 -10.77 -6.45 -3.70
CA HIS A 30 -11.13 -7.02 -5.02
C HIS A 30 -10.96 -6.05 -6.21
N CYS A 31 -9.93 -5.20 -6.18
CA CYS A 31 -9.60 -4.30 -7.29
C CYS A 31 -8.46 -4.87 -8.14
N ASP A 32 -8.51 -4.56 -9.42
CA ASP A 32 -7.40 -4.76 -10.36
C ASP A 32 -6.66 -3.43 -10.52
N LEU A 33 -5.35 -3.40 -10.23
CA LEU A 33 -4.52 -2.20 -10.30
C LEU A 33 -3.29 -2.43 -11.18
N THR A 34 -3.13 -1.56 -12.19
CA THR A 34 -2.07 -1.70 -13.19
C THR A 34 -1.67 -0.37 -13.79
N ASN A 35 -0.43 -0.26 -14.29
CA ASN A 35 0.00 0.79 -15.22
C ASN A 35 -0.40 2.23 -14.83
N ALA A 36 -0.26 2.58 -13.55
CA ALA A 36 -0.28 3.97 -13.11
C ALA A 36 1.05 4.66 -13.47
N TYR A 37 1.09 5.99 -13.41
CA TYR A 37 2.30 6.75 -13.70
C TYR A 37 3.35 6.63 -12.58
N ASP A 38 2.95 6.79 -11.31
CA ASP A 38 3.86 6.64 -10.15
C ASP A 38 3.58 5.38 -9.33
N GLY A 39 2.70 5.43 -8.32
CA GLY A 39 2.33 4.30 -7.47
C GLY A 39 1.00 3.63 -7.83
N LEU A 40 0.72 2.43 -7.33
CA LEU A 40 -0.65 1.88 -7.37
C LEU A 40 -1.46 2.33 -6.15
N ILE A 41 -0.97 2.04 -4.94
CA ILE A 41 -1.63 2.47 -3.70
C ILE A 41 -0.63 3.19 -2.81
N ASP A 42 -0.86 4.48 -2.60
CA ASP A 42 -0.11 5.30 -1.67
C ASP A 42 -0.95 5.60 -0.43
N ILE A 43 -0.44 5.27 0.75
CA ILE A 43 -1.05 5.56 2.05
C ILE A 43 -0.03 6.38 2.86
N LYS A 44 -0.37 7.63 3.19
CA LYS A 44 0.59 8.58 3.75
C LYS A 44 -0.09 9.65 4.63
N ARG A 45 0.74 10.50 5.24
CA ARG A 45 0.32 11.75 5.91
C ARG A 45 -0.72 11.50 7.02
N GLY A 46 -0.35 10.66 7.99
CA GLY A 46 -1.20 10.36 9.16
C GLY A 46 -2.41 9.49 8.87
N SER A 47 -2.55 8.91 7.66
CA SER A 47 -3.67 8.01 7.35
C SER A 47 -3.57 6.69 8.10
N GLU A 48 -4.69 6.08 8.50
CA GLU A 48 -4.67 4.87 9.34
C GLU A 48 -5.99 4.08 9.33
N TYR A 49 -5.97 2.88 9.90
CA TYR A 49 -7.10 1.94 9.92
C TYR A 49 -7.55 1.57 8.51
N ILE A 50 -6.61 1.05 7.73
CA ILE A 50 -6.84 0.70 6.32
C ILE A 50 -6.59 -0.79 6.11
N THR A 51 -7.48 -1.43 5.35
CA THR A 51 -7.29 -2.81 4.89
C THR A 51 -7.20 -2.83 3.38
N VAL A 52 -6.16 -3.49 2.86
CA VAL A 52 -5.93 -3.74 1.43
C VAL A 52 -6.01 -5.25 1.23
N SER A 53 -7.10 -5.74 0.65
CA SER A 53 -7.36 -7.17 0.55
C SER A 53 -7.83 -7.67 -0.80
N TRP A 54 -7.46 -8.90 -1.17
CA TRP A 54 -7.98 -9.55 -2.38
C TRP A 54 -7.78 -8.76 -3.68
N ASN A 55 -6.84 -7.83 -3.72
CA ASN A 55 -6.54 -7.04 -4.91
C ASN A 55 -5.51 -7.74 -5.78
N LYS A 56 -5.55 -7.47 -7.08
CA LYS A 56 -4.55 -7.91 -8.04
C LYS A 56 -3.73 -6.72 -8.52
N PHE A 57 -2.43 -6.78 -8.28
CA PHE A 57 -1.45 -5.81 -8.74
C PHE A 57 -0.63 -6.42 -9.86
N TYR A 58 -0.52 -5.76 -11.02
CA TYR A 58 0.22 -6.29 -12.16
C TYR A 58 0.74 -5.19 -13.08
N ASN A 59 1.73 -5.53 -13.92
CA ASN A 59 2.33 -4.64 -14.94
C ASN A 59 2.67 -3.24 -14.40
N HIS A 60 3.41 -3.18 -13.30
CA HIS A 60 3.75 -1.90 -12.65
C HIS A 60 5.05 -1.98 -11.83
N GLN A 61 5.70 -0.84 -11.61
CA GLN A 61 7.02 -0.80 -10.97
C GLN A 61 6.95 -0.51 -9.46
N LYS A 62 6.19 0.49 -9.02
CA LYS A 62 6.12 0.93 -7.61
C LYS A 62 4.73 0.65 -7.05
N THR A 63 4.57 -0.45 -6.31
CA THR A 63 3.21 -0.93 -6.00
C THR A 63 2.52 -0.20 -4.85
N CYS A 64 2.96 -0.43 -3.61
CA CYS A 64 2.32 0.10 -2.40
C CYS A 64 3.31 0.86 -1.50
N LEU A 65 3.17 2.18 -1.39
CA LEU A 65 3.95 2.98 -0.45
C LEU A 65 3.12 3.25 0.82
N LEU A 66 3.72 2.99 1.98
CA LEU A 66 3.16 3.31 3.29
C LEU A 66 4.11 4.27 4.03
N GLY A 67 3.75 5.55 4.06
CA GLY A 67 4.59 6.65 4.54
C GLY A 67 5.52 7.20 3.45
N HIS A 68 5.38 8.49 3.12
CA HIS A 68 5.94 9.06 1.88
C HIS A 68 7.38 9.60 2.01
N SER A 69 7.74 10.16 3.16
CA SER A 69 8.98 10.91 3.36
C SER A 69 9.72 10.45 4.61
N ASP A 70 11.04 10.36 4.53
CA ASP A 70 11.90 10.00 5.68
C ASP A 70 11.89 11.11 6.77
N ASN A 71 11.41 12.31 6.43
CA ASN A 71 11.34 13.46 7.33
C ASN A 71 9.92 13.75 7.85
N ASN A 72 9.01 12.76 7.80
CA ASN A 72 7.61 12.93 8.23
C ASN A 72 7.26 12.20 9.53
N ALA A 73 8.27 11.82 10.32
CA ALA A 73 8.08 11.07 11.56
C ALA A 73 7.09 11.75 12.52
N ALA A 74 7.12 13.08 12.61
CA ALA A 74 6.23 13.84 13.50
C ALA A 74 4.73 13.62 13.21
N GLN A 75 4.38 13.35 11.96
CA GLN A 75 3.01 13.06 11.55
C GLN A 75 2.72 11.55 11.47
N ASP A 76 3.70 10.73 11.10
CA ASP A 76 3.43 9.33 10.71
C ASP A 76 3.72 8.30 11.84
N SER A 77 4.52 8.62 12.86
CA SER A 77 5.01 7.61 13.85
C SER A 77 3.95 6.99 14.75
N THR A 78 2.76 7.59 14.85
CA THR A 78 1.63 7.08 15.63
C THR A 78 0.45 6.66 14.76
N HIS A 79 0.64 6.60 13.45
CA HIS A 79 -0.41 6.30 12.47
C HIS A 79 0.06 5.16 11.53
N LEU A 80 -0.47 5.13 10.30
CA LEU A 80 -0.09 4.17 9.27
C LEU A 80 -0.35 2.71 9.67
N LEU A 81 -1.40 2.47 10.47
CA LEU A 81 -1.87 1.14 10.84
C LEU A 81 -2.63 0.52 9.66
N VAL A 82 -1.96 -0.36 8.91
CA VAL A 82 -2.48 -0.94 7.67
C VAL A 82 -2.33 -2.46 7.66
N THR A 83 -3.35 -3.14 7.18
CA THR A 83 -3.31 -4.58 6.90
C THR A 83 -3.32 -4.83 5.40
N TYR A 84 -2.38 -5.65 4.91
CA TYR A 84 -2.36 -6.16 3.54
C TYR A 84 -2.56 -7.67 3.58
N HIS A 85 -3.63 -8.20 3.01
CA HIS A 85 -3.83 -9.65 2.98
C HIS A 85 -4.49 -10.20 1.73
N HIS A 86 -4.17 -11.44 1.36
CA HIS A 86 -4.78 -12.14 0.22
C HIS A 86 -4.68 -11.39 -1.11
N ASN A 87 -3.74 -10.46 -1.24
CA ASN A 87 -3.47 -9.77 -2.49
C ASN A 87 -2.57 -10.61 -3.40
N TRP A 88 -2.69 -10.42 -4.71
CA TRP A 88 -1.82 -11.01 -5.70
C TRP A 88 -0.91 -9.94 -6.32
N PHE A 89 0.38 -9.99 -6.00
CA PHE A 89 1.43 -9.15 -6.58
C PHE A 89 2.09 -9.87 -7.75
N ASN A 90 1.54 -9.69 -8.96
CA ASN A 90 1.87 -10.45 -10.15
C ASN A 90 2.83 -9.70 -11.10
N GLY A 91 4.13 -9.99 -10.99
CA GLY A 91 5.15 -9.40 -11.87
C GLY A 91 5.38 -7.91 -11.64
N THR A 92 4.92 -7.36 -10.52
CA THR A 92 5.21 -5.99 -10.11
C THR A 92 6.61 -5.89 -9.50
N ASN A 93 7.35 -4.81 -9.76
CA ASN A 93 8.77 -4.76 -9.39
C ASN A 93 8.99 -4.69 -7.86
N SER A 94 8.39 -3.71 -7.18
CA SER A 94 8.77 -3.34 -5.81
C SER A 94 7.62 -2.80 -4.94
N ARG A 95 7.88 -2.66 -3.64
CA ARG A 95 7.01 -2.05 -2.61
C ARG A 95 5.74 -2.85 -2.31
N HIS A 96 5.85 -3.99 -1.66
CA HIS A 96 4.70 -4.88 -1.40
C HIS A 96 4.41 -5.22 0.09
N PRO A 97 4.27 -4.24 1.00
CA PRO A 97 4.45 -2.78 0.84
C PRO A 97 5.88 -2.33 1.17
N ARG A 98 6.21 -1.07 0.87
CA ARG A 98 7.37 -0.37 1.47
C ARG A 98 6.88 0.57 2.58
N VAL A 99 7.28 0.30 3.82
CA VAL A 99 6.73 0.90 5.03
C VAL A 99 7.74 1.81 5.73
N ARG A 100 7.24 2.92 6.26
CA ARG A 100 7.94 3.83 7.17
C ARG A 100 7.11 4.08 8.43
N PHE A 101 7.79 4.24 9.57
CA PHE A 101 7.28 4.69 10.87
C PHE A 101 6.13 3.90 11.53
N SER A 102 5.33 3.14 10.79
CA SER A 102 4.16 2.43 11.30
C SER A 102 4.51 1.59 12.52
N GLY A 103 3.78 1.78 13.62
CA GLY A 103 3.92 0.97 14.83
C GLY A 103 3.37 -0.45 14.68
N LEU A 104 2.56 -0.72 13.65
CA LEU A 104 2.20 -2.08 13.24
C LEU A 104 1.60 -2.07 11.82
N THR A 105 2.31 -2.68 10.88
CA THR A 105 1.76 -3.09 9.58
C THR A 105 1.68 -4.61 9.53
N HIS A 106 0.51 -5.17 9.21
CA HIS A 106 0.32 -6.61 9.12
C HIS A 106 0.23 -7.05 7.66
N VAL A 107 1.05 -7.99 7.23
CA VAL A 107 1.18 -8.41 5.83
C VAL A 107 1.16 -9.93 5.74
N TYR A 108 -0.03 -10.53 5.60
CA TYR A 108 -0.17 -12.00 5.65
C TYR A 108 -0.93 -12.57 4.44
N ASN A 109 -0.67 -13.83 4.10
CA ASN A 109 -1.36 -14.57 3.02
C ASN A 109 -1.41 -13.84 1.66
N ASN A 110 -0.45 -12.97 1.36
CA ASN A 110 -0.33 -12.39 0.01
C ASN A 110 0.48 -13.33 -0.90
N TYR A 111 0.14 -13.37 -2.19
CA TYR A 111 0.86 -14.14 -3.18
C TYR A 111 1.78 -13.23 -4.00
N TYR A 112 3.09 -13.55 -3.99
CA TYR A 112 4.15 -12.80 -4.65
C TYR A 112 4.73 -13.65 -5.78
N TYR A 113 4.73 -13.13 -7.01
CA TYR A 113 5.19 -13.85 -8.19
C TYR A 113 6.02 -12.93 -9.08
N PHE A 114 7.29 -13.30 -9.35
CA PHE A 114 8.23 -12.54 -10.20
C PHE A 114 8.41 -11.07 -9.79
N ASN A 115 8.67 -10.82 -8.50
CA ASN A 115 8.97 -9.49 -7.96
C ASN A 115 10.49 -9.35 -7.69
N SER A 116 11.02 -8.13 -7.70
CA SER A 116 12.43 -7.87 -7.31
C SER A 116 12.60 -7.94 -5.79
N TYR A 117 11.66 -7.34 -5.05
CA TYR A 117 11.50 -7.58 -3.61
C TYR A 117 10.03 -7.50 -3.20
N GLY A 118 9.68 -8.18 -2.11
CA GLY A 118 8.35 -8.13 -1.50
C GLY A 118 8.20 -6.93 -0.57
N ILE A 119 8.32 -7.19 0.73
CA ILE A 119 8.09 -6.23 1.80
C ILE A 119 9.40 -5.51 2.14
N ALA A 120 9.34 -4.21 2.42
CA ALA A 120 10.45 -3.45 2.96
C ALA A 120 10.02 -2.65 4.19
N SER A 121 10.67 -2.92 5.34
CA SER A 121 10.56 -2.07 6.54
C SER A 121 11.71 -1.06 6.55
N THR A 122 11.38 0.22 6.75
CA THR A 122 12.33 1.32 6.85
C THR A 122 11.91 2.30 7.93
N MET A 123 12.80 3.19 8.37
CA MET A 123 12.47 4.28 9.31
C MET A 123 11.75 3.79 10.58
N ASN A 124 12.31 2.76 11.22
CA ASN A 124 11.77 2.12 12.43
C ASN A 124 10.34 1.59 12.30
N ALA A 125 9.90 1.23 11.09
CA ALA A 125 8.60 0.59 10.91
C ALA A 125 8.58 -0.83 11.50
N GLU A 126 7.46 -1.18 12.13
CA GLU A 126 7.16 -2.52 12.61
C GLU A 126 6.25 -3.23 11.60
N VAL A 127 6.75 -4.32 11.03
CA VAL A 127 6.01 -5.10 10.04
C VAL A 127 5.93 -6.55 10.48
N LEU A 128 4.72 -7.04 10.70
CA LEU A 128 4.41 -8.44 10.97
C LEU A 128 4.06 -9.14 9.66
N VAL A 129 4.77 -10.22 9.34
CA VAL A 129 4.62 -11.02 8.11
C VAL A 129 4.20 -12.44 8.45
#